data_AF-A0AAD4L083-F1
#
_entry.id   AF-A0AAD4L083-F1
#
_cell.length_a   1.000
_cell.length_b   1.000
_cell.length_c   1.000
_cell.angle_alpha   90.00
_cell.angle_beta   90.00
_cell.angle_gamma   90.00
#
_symmetry.space_group_name_H-M   'P 1'
#
loop_
_entity.id
_entity.type
_entity.pdbx_description
1 polymer ?
#
loop_
_entity_poly.entity_id
_entity_poly.type
_entity_poly.pdbx_seq_one_letter_code
_entity_poly.pdbx_strand_id
1 'polypeptide(L)'
;MEHVDITIGAPEPSANTFAKIDDDGWSLSHVRLEAHYFAHGVWLEDSQLFNPQNLGRVTHIPLTIIQGRYDVICPPQTAWELHKLWRAEAEEVR
;
A
#
# COMPACT_ATOMS: atom_id res chain seq x y z
N MET A 1 -20.28 6.15 -15.17
CA MET A 1 -19.60 6.14 -13.86
C MET A 1 -18.14 5.93 -14.15
N GLU A 2 -17.33 6.97 -13.98
CA GLU A 2 -15.88 6.85 -14.15
C GLU A 2 -15.35 5.86 -13.13
N HIS A 3 -14.63 4.86 -13.63
CA HIS A 3 -13.89 3.92 -12.81
C HIS A 3 -12.74 4.68 -12.17
N VAL A 4 -12.87 5.00 -10.88
CA VAL A 4 -11.77 5.58 -10.11
C VAL A 4 -10.93 4.42 -9.60
N ASP A 5 -9.92 4.04 -10.37
CA ASP A 5 -8.84 3.20 -9.90
C ASP A 5 -7.96 4.04 -8.96
N ILE A 6 -8.10 3.83 -7.65
CA ILE A 6 -7.13 4.31 -6.67
C ILE A 6 -6.00 3.27 -6.64
N THR A 7 -5.14 3.31 -7.65
CA THR A 7 -3.89 2.54 -7.66
C THR A 7 -2.72 3.45 -7.32
N ILE A 8 -1.94 3.08 -6.30
CA ILE A 8 -0.66 3.71 -5.99
C ILE A 8 0.39 3.01 -6.86
N GLY A 9 0.49 3.44 -8.12
CA GLY A 9 1.43 2.90 -9.10
C GLY A 9 0.76 2.06 -10.19
N ALA A 10 1.48 1.84 -11.29
CA ALA A 10 1.06 0.98 -12.39
C ALA A 10 1.94 -0.29 -12.37
N PRO A 11 1.37 -1.48 -12.62
CA PRO A 11 2.14 -2.72 -12.67
C PRO A 11 3.12 -2.74 -13.85
N GLU A 12 2.85 -1.90 -14.86
CA GLU A 12 3.71 -1.70 -16.02
C GLU A 12 4.27 -0.28 -16.03
N PRO A 13 5.58 -0.09 -16.24
CA PRO A 13 6.15 1.23 -16.38
C PRO A 13 5.61 1.90 -17.66
N SER A 14 5.17 3.15 -17.54
CA SER A 14 4.73 3.93 -18.69
C SER A 14 5.37 5.31 -18.67
N ALA A 15 5.86 5.77 -19.83
CA ALA A 15 6.44 7.10 -19.96
C ALA A 15 5.45 8.20 -19.54
N ASN A 16 4.15 7.98 -19.80
CA ASN A 16 3.09 8.91 -19.41
C ASN A 16 2.89 8.98 -17.89
N THR A 17 3.14 7.89 -17.15
CA THR A 17 3.10 7.90 -15.67
C THR A 17 4.20 8.80 -15.12
N PHE A 18 5.41 8.72 -15.68
CA PHE A 18 6.55 9.53 -15.24
C PHE A 18 6.42 11.00 -15.64
N ALA A 19 5.82 11.30 -16.80
CA ALA A 19 5.62 12.68 -17.26
C ALA A 19 4.79 13.54 -16.28
N LYS A 20 3.94 12.94 -15.44
CA LYS A 20 3.19 13.67 -14.40
C LYS A 20 4.09 14.27 -13.32
N ILE A 21 5.26 13.69 -13.09
CA ILE A 21 6.21 14.16 -12.07
C ILE A 21 6.82 15.50 -12.49
N ASP A 22 6.90 15.77 -13.80
CA ASP A 22 7.41 17.02 -14.36
C ASP A 22 6.37 18.18 -14.30
N ASP A 23 5.13 17.91 -13.88
CA ASP A 23 4.13 18.94 -13.62
C ASP A 23 4.24 19.44 -12.17
N ASP A 24 4.76 20.66 -11.98
CA ASP A 24 4.96 21.28 -10.68
C ASP A 24 3.66 21.39 -9.85
N GLY A 25 2.52 21.65 -10.49
CA GLY A 25 1.23 21.80 -9.81
C GLY A 25 0.72 20.47 -9.28
N TRP A 26 0.87 19.41 -10.08
CA TRP A 26 0.58 18.04 -9.67
C TRP A 26 1.52 17.60 -8.53
N SER A 27 2.83 17.77 -8.71
CA SER A 27 3.88 17.37 -7.77
C SER A 27 3.74 18.07 -6.41
N LEU A 28 3.49 19.37 -6.38
CA LEU A 28 3.29 20.12 -5.13
C LEU A 28 2.05 19.63 -4.37
N SER A 29 0.97 19.34 -5.09
CA SER A 29 -0.27 18.85 -4.49
C SER A 29 -0.10 17.44 -3.92
N HIS A 30 0.57 16.56 -4.68
CA HIS A 30 0.88 15.19 -4.28
C HIS A 30 1.77 15.13 -3.03
N VAL A 31 2.90 15.85 -3.05
CA VAL A 31 3.85 15.88 -1.93
C VAL A 31 3.22 16.46 -0.66
N ARG A 32 2.36 17.48 -0.79
CA ARG A 32 1.63 18.03 0.38
C ARG A 32 0.70 17.00 1.01
N LEU A 33 0.01 16.22 0.20
CA LEU A 33 -0.88 15.17 0.68
C LEU A 33 -0.08 14.08 1.40
N GLU A 34 0.96 13.54 0.76
CA GLU A 34 1.83 12.51 1.36
C GLU A 34 2.46 13.00 2.67
N ALA A 35 3.08 14.18 2.65
CA ALA A 35 3.71 14.76 3.83
C ALA A 35 2.70 14.98 4.97
N HIS A 36 1.47 15.38 4.65
CA HIS A 36 0.42 15.56 5.66
C HIS A 36 0.06 14.24 6.34
N TYR A 37 -0.16 13.16 5.59
CA TYR A 37 -0.49 11.85 6.16
C TYR A 37 0.68 11.27 6.96
N PHE A 38 1.90 11.38 6.45
CA PHE A 38 3.09 10.89 7.15
C PHE A 38 3.35 11.66 8.45
N ALA A 39 3.17 12.98 8.45
CA ALA A 39 3.34 13.81 9.65
C ALA A 39 2.35 13.48 10.78
N HIS A 40 1.22 12.83 10.46
CA HIS A 40 0.18 12.47 11.42
C HIS A 40 0.12 10.95 11.70
N GLY A 41 1.10 10.16 11.23
CA GLY A 41 1.07 8.70 11.39
C GLY A 41 -0.18 8.07 10.78
N VAL A 42 -0.76 8.70 9.76
CA VAL A 42 -2.01 8.28 9.12
C VAL A 42 -3.19 8.17 10.11
N TRP A 43 -3.11 8.80 11.30
CA TRP A 43 -4.07 8.65 12.40
C TRP A 43 -4.32 7.19 12.82
N LEU A 44 -3.34 6.31 12.57
CA LEU A 44 -3.41 4.92 12.98
C LEU A 44 -2.66 4.72 14.28
N GLU A 45 -3.13 3.78 15.09
CA GLU A 45 -2.31 3.21 16.17
C GLU A 45 -1.18 2.36 15.57
N ASP A 46 -0.10 2.18 16.34
CA ASP A 46 1.03 1.35 15.93
C ASP A 46 0.57 -0.05 15.53
N SER A 47 1.02 -0.50 14.35
CA SER A 47 0.69 -1.82 13.80
C SER A 47 -0.81 -2.12 13.69
N GLN A 48 -1.70 -1.10 13.69
CA GLN A 48 -3.15 -1.30 13.68
C GLN A 48 -3.63 -2.21 12.54
N LEU A 49 -2.99 -2.14 11.36
CA LEU A 49 -3.33 -2.98 10.20
C LEU A 49 -2.84 -4.44 10.33
N PHE A 50 -1.79 -4.68 11.11
CA PHE A 50 -1.15 -5.99 11.30
C PHE A 50 -1.65 -6.72 12.54
N ASN A 51 -2.41 -6.03 13.40
CA ASN A 51 -3.09 -6.67 14.51
C ASN A 51 -4.02 -7.80 13.98
N PRO A 52 -3.92 -9.04 14.50
CA PRO A 52 -4.80 -10.17 14.17
C PRO A 52 -6.29 -9.85 14.13
N GLN A 53 -6.81 -9.09 15.10
CA GLN A 53 -8.23 -8.73 15.17
C GLN A 53 -8.68 -7.87 13.97
N ASN A 54 -7.80 -7.01 13.46
CA ASN A 54 -8.11 -6.19 12.29
C ASN A 54 -7.83 -6.94 10.99
N LEU A 55 -6.73 -7.69 10.92
CA LEU A 55 -6.33 -8.43 9.73
C LEU A 55 -7.30 -9.56 9.41
N GLY A 56 -7.75 -10.32 10.42
CA GLY A 56 -8.74 -11.39 10.28
C GLY A 56 -10.07 -10.92 9.68
N ARG A 57 -10.40 -9.62 9.76
CA ARG A 57 -11.61 -9.05 9.13
C ARG A 57 -11.54 -9.05 7.61
N VAL A 58 -10.35 -9.17 7.01
CA VAL A 58 -10.15 -9.07 5.55
C VAL A 58 -9.48 -10.30 4.93
N THR A 59 -9.01 -11.27 5.73
CA THR A 59 -8.27 -12.46 5.25
C THR A 59 -9.09 -13.39 4.37
N HIS A 60 -10.42 -13.27 4.37
CA HIS A 60 -11.32 -13.97 3.46
C HIS A 60 -11.23 -13.46 2.00
N ILE A 61 -10.61 -12.30 1.77
CA ILE A 61 -10.41 -11.73 0.44
C ILE A 61 -9.19 -12.41 -0.22
N PRO A 62 -9.29 -12.88 -1.48
CA PRO A 62 -8.12 -13.38 -2.21
C PRO A 62 -7.03 -12.31 -2.32
N LEU A 63 -5.80 -12.65 -1.91
CA LEU A 63 -4.66 -11.73 -1.90
C LEU A 63 -3.50 -12.25 -2.76
N THR A 64 -2.99 -11.38 -3.62
CA THR A 64 -1.69 -11.54 -4.30
C THR A 64 -0.80 -10.38 -3.89
N ILE A 65 0.38 -10.67 -3.34
CA ILE A 65 1.37 -9.65 -2.96
C ILE A 65 2.47 -9.61 -4.03
N ILE A 66 2.64 -8.47 -4.70
CA ILE A 66 3.71 -8.22 -5.67
C ILE A 66 4.66 -7.20 -5.05
N GLN A 67 5.89 -7.61 -4.72
CA GLN A 67 6.87 -6.76 -4.05
C GLN A 67 8.24 -6.84 -4.74
N GLY A 68 8.83 -5.68 -5.04
CA GLY A 68 10.17 -5.59 -5.59
C GLY A 68 11.24 -5.95 -4.56
N ARG A 69 12.22 -6.79 -4.94
CA ARG A 69 13.35 -7.17 -4.05
C ARG A 69 14.16 -5.96 -3.58
N TYR A 70 14.28 -4.94 -4.42
CA TYR A 70 15.10 -3.74 -4.20
C TYR A 70 14.25 -2.47 -4.06
N ASP A 71 12.99 -2.60 -3.63
CA ASP A 71 12.17 -1.44 -3.29
C ASP A 71 12.76 -0.76 -2.05
N VAL A 72 13.20 0.49 -2.22
CA VAL A 72 13.79 1.31 -1.16
C VAL A 72 12.79 2.29 -0.54
N ILE A 73 11.62 2.45 -1.15
CA ILE A 73 10.55 3.32 -0.65
C ILE A 73 9.68 2.55 0.33
N CYS A 74 9.26 1.34 -0.06
CA CYS A 74 8.50 0.40 0.77
C CYS A 74 9.29 -0.92 0.87
N PRO A 75 10.21 -1.06 1.84
CA PRO A 75 11.09 -2.22 1.91
C PRO A 75 10.32 -3.56 2.00
N PRO A 76 10.84 -4.66 1.39
CA PRO A 76 10.12 -5.93 1.27
C PRO A 76 9.81 -6.64 2.60
N GLN A 77 10.40 -6.19 3.71
CA GLN A 77 10.15 -6.68 5.06
C GLN A 77 8.67 -6.62 5.42
N THR A 78 8.00 -5.49 5.16
CA THR A 78 6.58 -5.29 5.48
C THR A 78 5.68 -6.24 4.68
N ALA A 79 5.97 -6.42 3.39
CA ALA A 79 5.25 -7.36 2.54
C ALA A 79 5.42 -8.82 3.00
N TRP A 80 6.63 -9.19 3.45
CA TRP A 80 6.90 -10.52 3.99
C TRP A 80 6.19 -10.77 5.33
N GLU A 81 6.12 -9.76 6.20
CA GLU A 81 5.36 -9.83 7.44
C GLU A 81 3.88 -10.02 7.20
N LEU A 82 3.30 -9.24 6.27
CA LEU A 82 1.91 -9.40 5.86
C LEU A 82 1.64 -10.81 5.32
N HIS A 83 2.54 -11.35 4.47
CA HIS A 83 2.40 -12.70 3.94
C HIS A 83 2.31 -13.76 5.05
N LYS A 84 3.19 -13.69 6.06
CA LYS A 84 3.19 -14.65 7.18
C LYS A 84 1.89 -14.57 7.99
N LEU A 85 1.46 -13.35 8.35
CA LEU A 85 0.25 -13.14 9.13
C LEU A 85 -1.00 -13.56 8.36
N TRP A 86 -1.10 -13.17 7.08
CA TRP A 86 -2.23 -13.53 6.23
C TRP A 86 -2.42 -15.04 6.12
N ARG A 87 -1.32 -15.79 6.03
CA ARG A 87 -1.36 -17.26 5.99
C ARG A 87 -1.82 -17.87 7.31
N ALA A 88 -1.32 -17.38 8.44
CA ALA A 88 -1.72 -17.89 9.75
C ALA A 88 -3.24 -17.70 9.98
N GLU A 89 -3.75 -16.50 9.70
CA GLU A 89 -5.18 -16.18 9.85
C GLU A 89 -6.07 -16.95 8.85
N ALA A 90 -5.65 -17.08 7.58
CA ALA A 90 -6.42 -17.80 6.57
C ALA A 90 -6.47 -19.33 6.82
N GLU A 91 -5.50 -19.88 7.55
CA GLU A 91 -5.48 -21.28 7.97
C GLU A 91 -6.39 -21.53 9.19
N GLU A 92 -6.59 -20.54 10.07
CA GLU A 92 -7.47 -20.64 11.24
C GLU A 92 -8.98 -20.51 10.92
N VAL A 93 -9.32 -19.91 9.78
CA VAL A 93 -10.71 -19.78 9.28
C VAL A 93 -11.17 -21.01 8.46
N ARG A 94 -10.27 -21.97 8.19
CA ARG A 94 -10.58 -23.24 7.48
C ARG A 94 -10.92 -24.37 8.45
#